data_AF-A0A6I2WU67-F1
#
_entry.id   AF-A0A6I2WU67-F1
#
_cell.length_a   1.000
_cell.length_b   1.000
_cell.length_c   1.000
_cell.angle_alpha   90.00
_cell.angle_beta   90.00
_cell.angle_gamma   90.00
#
_symmetry.space_group_name_H-M   'P 1'
#
loop_
_entity.id
_entity.type
_entity.pdbx_description
1 polymer ?
#
loop_
_entity_poly.entity_id
_entity_poly.type
_entity_poly.pdbx_seq_one_letter_code
_entity_poly.pdbx_strand_id
1 'polypeptide(L)'
;MTRTARLLAGCTLIAAVGLFPTMQANAAPSNGGVLATFEGRTINLAQSWGAATACTSDGVTTQCFRSVAEMDQVLDSVASSASISPLAMCTTSLRLYSGISYSATVLQLSSRGTAINLSTYGFDNMTSSYQVGACGSTFYDGANRVAPTYPGPTGANAASSSMLTGWDNRVSSVYIA
;
A
#
# COMPACT_ATOMS: atom_id res chain seq x y z
N MET A 1 60.17 -3.50 -71.71
CA MET A 1 58.91 -3.20 -72.40
C MET A 1 57.86 -2.86 -71.36
N THR A 2 57.25 -1.70 -71.52
CA THR A 2 56.29 -1.03 -70.62
C THR A 2 54.94 -1.76 -70.55
N ARG A 3 54.30 -1.80 -69.36
CA ARG A 3 53.05 -1.06 -69.10
C ARG A 3 52.53 -1.26 -67.66
N THR A 4 52.30 -0.13 -67.03
CA THR A 4 51.59 0.15 -65.78
C THR A 4 50.09 -0.11 -65.88
N ALA A 5 49.46 -0.55 -64.79
CA ALA A 5 48.06 -0.20 -64.44
C ALA A 5 47.83 -0.37 -62.93
N ARG A 6 47.37 0.73 -62.30
CA ARG A 6 46.98 0.89 -60.89
C ARG A 6 45.53 0.42 -60.68
N LEU A 7 45.17 0.04 -59.44
CA LEU A 7 43.87 0.28 -58.74
C LEU A 7 43.88 -0.57 -57.44
N LEU A 8 44.19 0.01 -56.27
CA LEU A 8 43.32 0.71 -55.30
C LEU A 8 42.42 -0.20 -54.44
N ALA A 9 42.80 -0.23 -53.15
CA ALA A 9 41.98 -0.02 -51.96
C ALA A 9 40.90 -1.06 -51.55
N GLY A 10 41.00 -1.50 -50.30
CA GLY A 10 39.89 -2.13 -49.57
C GLY A 10 40.32 -2.84 -48.29
N CYS A 11 40.85 -2.11 -47.30
CA CYS A 11 41.11 -2.64 -45.96
C CYS A 11 39.82 -2.54 -45.14
N THR A 12 39.01 -3.60 -45.13
CA THR A 12 37.78 -3.69 -44.33
C THR A 12 38.10 -4.17 -42.92
N LEU A 13 38.01 -3.25 -41.95
CA LEU A 13 38.01 -3.52 -40.51
C LEU A 13 36.76 -4.33 -40.12
N ILE A 14 36.96 -5.49 -39.51
CA ILE A 14 35.89 -6.31 -38.92
C ILE A 14 35.62 -5.79 -37.50
N ALA A 15 34.48 -5.12 -37.30
CA ALA A 15 34.00 -4.74 -35.98
C ALA A 15 33.21 -5.90 -35.35
N ALA A 16 33.72 -6.46 -34.26
CA ALA A 16 33.02 -7.45 -33.45
C ALA A 16 31.94 -6.74 -32.60
N VAL A 17 30.67 -6.90 -32.97
CA VAL A 17 29.53 -6.41 -32.19
C VAL A 17 29.18 -7.45 -31.14
N GLY A 18 29.44 -7.11 -29.86
CA GLY A 18 29.06 -7.92 -28.71
C GLY A 18 27.54 -8.01 -28.56
N LEU A 19 27.01 -9.23 -28.52
CA LEU A 19 25.63 -9.54 -28.15
C LEU A 19 25.50 -9.45 -26.63
N PHE A 20 25.15 -8.27 -26.12
CA PHE A 20 24.61 -8.15 -24.78
C PHE A 20 23.11 -8.47 -24.85
N PRO A 21 22.57 -9.43 -24.07
CA PRO A 21 21.13 -9.57 -23.95
C PRO A 21 20.60 -8.27 -23.31
N THR A 22 19.78 -7.54 -24.06
CA THR A 22 18.98 -6.45 -23.51
C THR A 22 18.05 -7.07 -22.48
N MET A 23 18.33 -6.86 -21.18
CA MET A 23 17.32 -7.05 -20.14
C MET A 23 16.16 -6.12 -20.49
N GLN A 24 15.10 -6.68 -21.06
CA GLN A 24 13.82 -6.01 -21.12
C GLN A 24 13.39 -5.81 -19.67
N ALA A 25 13.47 -4.56 -19.20
CA ALA A 25 12.68 -4.13 -18.07
C ALA A 25 11.22 -4.28 -18.51
N ASN A 26 10.62 -5.43 -18.22
CA ASN A 26 9.17 -5.57 -18.21
C ASN A 26 8.67 -4.57 -17.18
N ALA A 27 8.25 -3.39 -17.65
CA ALA A 27 7.38 -2.53 -16.88
C ALA A 27 6.17 -3.40 -16.50
N ALA A 28 6.10 -3.80 -15.24
CA ALA A 28 4.95 -4.50 -14.72
C ALA A 28 3.70 -3.67 -15.07
N PRO A 29 2.59 -4.30 -15.49
CA PRO A 29 1.37 -3.55 -15.74
C PRO A 29 1.06 -2.74 -14.47
N SER A 30 0.73 -1.46 -14.65
CA SER A 30 0.20 -0.61 -13.58
C SER A 30 -1.19 -1.13 -13.19
N ASN A 31 -1.21 -2.27 -12.51
CA ASN A 31 -2.41 -2.87 -11.93
C ASN A 31 -2.83 -1.95 -10.78
N GLY A 32 -4.01 -1.35 -10.89
CA GLY A 32 -4.53 -0.25 -10.07
C GLY A 32 -4.65 -0.53 -8.57
N GLY A 33 -3.51 -0.62 -7.90
CA GLY A 33 -3.34 -0.84 -6.48
C GLY A 33 -2.37 0.17 -5.87
N VAL A 34 -2.38 0.26 -4.55
CA VAL A 34 -1.54 1.17 -3.79
C VAL A 34 -0.12 0.64 -3.78
N LEU A 35 0.80 1.52 -4.19
CA LEU A 35 2.23 1.26 -4.09
C LEU A 35 2.70 1.63 -2.68
N ALA A 36 3.40 0.70 -2.05
CA ALA A 36 3.95 0.88 -0.73
C ALA A 36 5.46 0.65 -0.72
N THR A 37 6.15 1.32 0.19
CA THR A 37 7.55 1.06 0.47
C THR A 37 7.67 -0.03 1.54
N PHE A 38 8.49 -1.04 1.30
CA PHE A 38 8.82 -2.12 2.24
C PHE A 38 10.31 -2.45 2.12
N GLU A 39 11.06 -2.33 3.22
CA GLU A 39 12.51 -2.58 3.26
C GLU A 39 13.28 -1.86 2.13
N GLY A 40 12.89 -0.62 1.81
CA GLY A 40 13.51 0.18 0.75
C GLY A 40 13.11 -0.19 -0.69
N ARG A 41 12.15 -1.10 -0.87
CA ARG A 41 11.62 -1.50 -2.18
C ARG A 41 10.15 -1.12 -2.32
N THR A 42 9.71 -0.90 -3.55
CA THR A 42 8.29 -0.67 -3.84
C THR A 42 7.57 -2.00 -4.08
N ILE A 43 6.45 -2.19 -3.40
CA ILE A 43 5.53 -3.32 -3.57
C ILE A 43 4.13 -2.81 -3.94
N ASN A 44 3.36 -3.60 -4.68
CA ASN A 44 1.95 -3.30 -4.99
C ASN A 44 1.05 -4.11 -4.04
N LEU A 45 0.39 -3.42 -3.12
CA LEU A 45 -0.40 -4.05 -2.07
C LEU A 45 -1.62 -4.81 -2.60
N ALA A 46 -2.20 -4.38 -3.72
CA ALA A 46 -3.31 -5.10 -4.35
C ALA A 46 -2.89 -6.47 -4.92
N GLN A 47 -1.58 -6.68 -5.16
CA GLN A 47 -1.07 -7.95 -5.67
C GLN A 47 -0.57 -8.85 -4.54
N SER A 48 0.25 -8.32 -3.64
CA SER A 48 0.80 -9.07 -2.52
C SER A 48 1.44 -8.14 -1.50
N TRP A 49 1.31 -8.51 -0.22
CA TRP A 49 2.03 -7.89 0.89
C TRP A 49 3.44 -8.48 1.07
N GLY A 50 3.74 -9.59 0.38
CA GLY A 50 5.01 -10.30 0.56
C GLY A 50 5.20 -10.75 2.01
N ALA A 51 6.27 -10.27 2.65
CA ALA A 51 6.57 -10.55 4.05
C ALA A 51 6.10 -9.45 5.01
N ALA A 52 5.42 -8.41 4.51
CA ALA A 52 4.88 -7.36 5.35
C ALA A 52 3.63 -7.85 6.12
N THR A 53 3.52 -7.47 7.38
CA THR A 53 2.33 -7.75 8.20
C THR A 53 1.66 -6.47 8.73
N ALA A 54 2.25 -5.31 8.48
CA ALA A 54 1.74 -4.04 8.94
C ALA A 54 2.01 -2.97 7.89
N CYS A 55 0.99 -2.21 7.49
CA CYS A 55 1.12 -1.09 6.56
C CYS A 55 0.36 0.13 7.08
N THR A 56 0.91 1.32 6.87
CA THR A 56 0.26 2.61 7.14
C THR A 56 0.18 3.44 5.88
N SER A 57 -0.94 4.14 5.68
CA SER A 57 -1.18 5.00 4.52
C SER A 57 -1.90 6.30 4.91
N ASP A 58 -1.39 7.42 4.43
CA ASP A 58 -2.06 8.73 4.50
C ASP A 58 -2.84 9.09 3.22
N GLY A 59 -2.88 8.16 2.25
CA GLY A 59 -3.47 8.35 0.93
C GLY A 59 -2.51 8.95 -0.11
N VAL A 60 -1.32 9.40 0.30
CA VAL A 60 -0.25 9.90 -0.58
C VAL A 60 0.96 8.96 -0.53
N THR A 61 1.38 8.63 0.68
CA THR A 61 2.48 7.72 0.98
C THR A 61 1.95 6.48 1.68
N THR A 62 2.55 5.34 1.37
CA THR A 62 2.24 4.07 2.05
C THR A 62 3.54 3.38 2.42
N GLN A 63 3.68 3.01 3.69
CA GLN A 63 4.85 2.35 4.25
C GLN A 63 4.43 1.06 4.93
N CYS A 64 5.19 0.00 4.69
CA CYS A 64 4.95 -1.33 5.26
C CYS A 64 6.15 -1.81 6.07
N PHE A 65 5.87 -2.74 6.98
CA PHE A 65 6.79 -3.22 8.02
C PHE A 65 6.67 -4.73 8.20
N ARG A 66 7.73 -5.34 8.72
CA ARG A 66 7.76 -6.78 9.03
C ARG A 66 6.84 -7.16 10.17
N SER A 67 6.54 -6.21 11.05
CA SER A 67 5.75 -6.43 12.25
C SER A 67 4.97 -5.19 12.66
N VAL A 68 3.89 -5.41 13.42
CA VAL A 68 3.10 -4.33 14.03
C VAL A 68 3.96 -3.51 15.00
N ALA A 69 4.84 -4.15 15.76
CA ALA A 69 5.72 -3.46 16.71
C ALA A 69 6.69 -2.49 16.03
N GLU A 70 7.25 -2.87 14.88
CA GLU A 70 8.12 -1.99 14.09
C GLU A 70 7.34 -0.78 13.55
N MET A 71 6.12 -1.01 13.05
CA MET A 71 5.23 0.07 12.63
C MET A 71 4.93 1.03 13.79
N ASP A 72 4.56 0.50 14.95
CA ASP A 72 4.22 1.29 16.13
C ASP A 72 5.40 2.13 16.63
N GLN A 73 6.61 1.57 16.67
CA GLN A 73 7.82 2.31 17.01
C GLN A 73 8.06 3.52 16.09
N VAL A 74 7.87 3.34 14.79
CA VAL A 74 8.01 4.44 13.83
C VAL A 74 6.93 5.48 14.04
N LEU A 75 5.67 5.07 14.22
CA LEU A 75 4.56 6.00 14.44
C LEU A 75 4.70 6.78 15.76
N ASP A 76 5.15 6.14 16.82
CA ASP A 76 5.42 6.79 18.11
C ASP A 76 6.56 7.81 18.00
N SER A 77 7.59 7.52 17.20
CA SER A 77 8.68 8.46 16.93
C SER A 77 8.19 9.70 16.16
N VAL A 78 7.31 9.50 15.17
CA VAL A 78 6.71 10.59 14.39
C VAL A 78 5.79 11.43 15.27
N ALA A 79 4.94 10.80 16.10
CA ALA A 79 4.06 11.48 17.04
C ALA A 79 4.86 12.31 18.06
N SER A 80 5.98 11.80 18.54
CA SER A 80 6.87 12.52 19.47
C SER A 80 7.60 13.70 18.81
N SER A 81 7.78 13.68 17.49
CA SER A 81 8.46 14.72 16.71
C SER A 81 7.52 15.79 16.14
N ALA A 82 6.22 15.53 16.09
CA ALA A 82 5.23 16.45 15.55
C ALA A 82 4.95 17.59 16.54
N SER A 83 5.43 18.79 16.23
CA SER A 83 5.08 20.01 16.95
C SER A 83 3.57 20.30 16.81
N ILE A 84 2.94 20.62 17.94
CA ILE A 84 1.47 20.68 18.11
C ILE A 84 0.88 21.79 17.24
N SER A 85 0.44 21.45 16.03
CA SER A 85 -0.37 22.32 15.19
C SER A 85 -1.86 22.09 15.51
N PRO A 86 -2.60 23.10 16.01
CA PRO A 86 -3.97 22.94 16.52
C PRO A 86 -5.04 22.65 15.46
N LEU A 87 -4.66 22.41 14.20
CA LEU A 87 -5.55 22.10 13.07
C LEU A 87 -5.66 20.60 12.75
N ALA A 88 -4.90 19.73 13.42
CA ALA A 88 -4.97 18.28 13.22
C ALA A 88 -6.01 17.64 14.15
N MET A 89 -7.31 17.84 13.90
CA MET A 89 -8.37 17.30 14.78
C MET A 89 -8.55 15.76 14.70
N CYS A 90 -7.80 15.07 13.83
CA CYS A 90 -7.82 13.61 13.66
C CYS A 90 -6.40 13.04 13.64
N THR A 91 -5.64 13.26 14.70
CA THR A 91 -4.25 12.78 14.80
C THR A 91 -4.12 11.26 14.83
N THR A 92 -5.17 10.53 15.23
CA THR A 92 -5.15 9.07 15.26
C THR A 92 -5.91 8.48 14.06
N SER A 93 -5.29 7.47 13.47
CA SER A 93 -5.71 6.77 12.26
C SER A 93 -6.67 5.63 12.54
N LEU A 94 -7.37 5.16 11.50
CA LEU A 94 -8.15 3.93 11.52
C LEU A 94 -7.21 2.73 11.37
N ARG A 95 -7.28 1.74 12.26
CA ARG A 95 -6.57 0.47 12.15
C ARG A 95 -7.55 -0.66 11.91
N LEU A 96 -7.32 -1.41 10.83
CA LEU A 96 -8.06 -2.61 10.47
C LEU A 96 -7.16 -3.82 10.65
N TYR A 97 -7.64 -4.85 11.34
CA TYR A 97 -6.88 -6.06 11.64
C TYR A 97 -7.52 -7.26 10.96
N SER A 98 -6.70 -8.15 10.42
CA SER A 98 -7.17 -9.36 9.76
C SER A 98 -7.51 -10.50 10.72
N GLY A 99 -7.11 -10.38 11.98
CA GLY A 99 -7.45 -11.32 13.04
C GLY A 99 -8.34 -10.67 14.10
N ILE A 100 -8.98 -11.50 14.91
CA ILE A 100 -9.66 -11.06 16.14
C ILE A 100 -8.63 -10.56 17.17
N SER A 101 -9.09 -9.83 18.17
CA SER A 101 -8.28 -9.30 19.27
C SER A 101 -7.07 -8.48 18.80
N TYR A 102 -7.23 -7.73 17.72
CA TYR A 102 -6.21 -6.83 17.16
C TYR A 102 -4.92 -7.55 16.73
N SER A 103 -5.08 -8.71 16.08
CA SER A 103 -3.97 -9.59 15.72
C SER A 103 -3.79 -9.78 14.21
N ALA A 104 -2.76 -10.56 13.84
CA ALA A 104 -2.35 -10.87 12.47
C ALA A 104 -1.89 -9.63 11.69
N THR A 105 -2.48 -9.37 10.52
CA THR A 105 -2.06 -8.30 9.62
C THR A 105 -2.83 -7.02 9.94
N VAL A 106 -2.16 -5.88 9.92
CA VAL A 106 -2.78 -4.56 10.18
C VAL A 106 -2.62 -3.61 8.99
N LEU A 107 -3.73 -2.95 8.63
CA LEU A 107 -3.76 -1.81 7.73
C LEU A 107 -4.20 -0.57 8.50
N GLN A 108 -3.31 0.41 8.59
CA GLN A 108 -3.56 1.71 9.18
C GLN A 108 -3.83 2.78 8.10
N LEU A 109 -4.92 3.52 8.23
CA LEU A 109 -5.38 4.51 7.25
C LEU A 109 -5.64 5.85 7.94
N SER A 110 -5.10 6.95 7.42
CA SER A 110 -5.35 8.31 7.92
C SER A 110 -5.95 9.27 6.88
N SER A 111 -6.17 8.82 5.64
CA SER A 111 -6.82 9.64 4.61
C SER A 111 -8.30 9.88 4.94
N ARG A 112 -8.74 11.14 4.86
CA ARG A 112 -10.10 11.57 5.27
C ARG A 112 -10.90 12.12 4.10
N GLY A 113 -12.22 12.14 4.27
CA GLY A 113 -13.13 12.82 3.34
C GLY A 113 -13.30 12.13 1.99
N THR A 114 -12.76 10.92 1.83
CA THR A 114 -12.82 10.14 0.58
C THR A 114 -13.15 8.68 0.87
N ALA A 115 -13.66 7.98 -0.15
CA ALA A 115 -13.87 6.54 -0.10
C ALA A 115 -12.52 5.83 -0.26
N ILE A 116 -12.21 4.91 0.64
CA ILE A 116 -11.01 4.08 0.59
C ILE A 116 -11.44 2.65 0.28
N ASN A 117 -11.13 2.18 -0.93
CA ASN A 117 -11.39 0.80 -1.34
C ASN A 117 -10.28 -0.10 -0.81
N LEU A 118 -10.61 -1.11 0.00
CA LEU A 118 -9.62 -1.98 0.62
C LEU A 118 -8.97 -2.93 -0.39
N SER A 119 -9.62 -3.19 -1.52
CA SER A 119 -9.05 -3.96 -2.63
C SER A 119 -7.80 -3.33 -3.24
N THR A 120 -7.67 -2.00 -3.22
CA THR A 120 -6.45 -1.33 -3.70
C THR A 120 -5.27 -1.56 -2.75
N TYR A 121 -5.55 -1.93 -1.50
CA TYR A 121 -4.55 -2.30 -0.48
C TYR A 121 -4.41 -3.82 -0.33
N GLY A 122 -5.12 -4.63 -1.12
CA GLY A 122 -5.15 -6.09 -0.93
C GLY A 122 -5.70 -6.51 0.45
N PHE A 123 -6.55 -5.67 1.06
CA PHE A 123 -7.15 -5.89 2.39
C PHE A 123 -8.68 -6.02 2.32
N ASP A 124 -9.20 -6.25 1.11
CA ASP A 124 -10.62 -6.46 0.85
C ASP A 124 -11.13 -7.70 1.56
N ASN A 125 -12.25 -7.61 2.26
CA ASN A 125 -12.87 -8.75 2.93
C ASN A 125 -11.93 -9.46 3.93
N MET A 126 -11.03 -8.71 4.58
CA MET A 126 -10.11 -9.26 5.58
C MET A 126 -10.38 -8.79 7.01
N THR A 127 -11.16 -7.74 7.21
CA THR A 127 -11.27 -7.13 8.55
C THR A 127 -12.03 -8.04 9.53
N SER A 128 -11.38 -8.38 10.64
CA SER A 128 -11.93 -9.18 11.75
C SER A 128 -11.97 -8.42 13.08
N SER A 129 -11.12 -7.40 13.25
CA SER A 129 -11.18 -6.46 14.38
C SER A 129 -10.63 -5.08 13.98
N TYR A 130 -10.89 -4.05 14.77
CA TYR A 130 -10.52 -2.68 14.38
C TYR A 130 -10.40 -1.71 15.56
N GLN A 131 -9.63 -0.65 15.35
CA GLN A 131 -9.56 0.51 16.23
C GLN A 131 -9.76 1.79 15.40
N VAL A 132 -10.79 2.56 15.73
CA VAL A 132 -11.07 3.86 15.12
C VAL A 132 -10.33 4.93 15.92
N GLY A 133 -9.61 5.79 15.21
CA GLY A 133 -8.96 6.95 15.81
C GLY A 133 -9.93 8.06 16.19
N ALA A 134 -9.43 9.29 16.28
CA ALA A 134 -10.13 10.44 16.82
C ALA A 134 -11.32 10.88 15.95
N CYS A 135 -11.42 10.34 14.73
CA CYS A 135 -12.47 10.67 13.78
C CYS A 135 -13.26 9.43 13.38
N GLY A 136 -14.57 9.58 13.47
CA GLY A 136 -15.52 8.50 13.18
C GLY A 136 -15.29 7.98 11.77
N SER A 137 -15.45 6.67 11.62
CA SER A 137 -15.35 5.98 10.35
C SER A 137 -16.69 5.32 10.02
N THR A 138 -16.89 4.96 8.76
CA THR A 138 -18.00 4.10 8.33
C THR A 138 -17.43 2.99 7.48
N PHE A 139 -17.81 1.75 7.79
CA PHE A 139 -17.37 0.57 7.06
C PHE A 139 -18.50 0.06 6.18
N TYR A 140 -18.16 -0.32 4.96
CA TYR A 140 -19.10 -0.70 3.93
C TYR A 140 -18.74 -2.09 3.39
N ASP A 141 -19.77 -2.89 3.15
CA ASP A 141 -19.66 -4.23 2.54
C ASP A 141 -19.28 -4.15 1.06
N GLY A 142 -19.75 -3.12 0.35
CA GLY A 142 -19.37 -2.87 -1.04
C GLY A 142 -18.25 -1.86 -1.20
N ALA A 143 -17.58 -1.91 -2.36
CA ALA A 143 -16.63 -0.90 -2.78
C ALA A 143 -17.31 0.47 -2.96
N ASN A 144 -16.55 1.55 -2.87
CA ASN A 144 -16.99 2.93 -3.08
C ASN A 144 -18.18 3.33 -2.19
N ARG A 145 -18.15 2.92 -0.91
CA ARG A 145 -19.19 3.22 0.08
C ARG A 145 -20.56 2.62 -0.25
N VAL A 146 -20.59 1.50 -0.97
CA VAL A 146 -21.83 0.80 -1.29
C VAL A 146 -22.32 0.01 -0.07
N ALA A 147 -23.61 0.19 0.23
CA ALA A 147 -24.29 -0.48 1.32
C ALA A 147 -24.28 -2.02 1.18
N PRO A 148 -24.49 -2.78 2.26
CA PRO A 148 -24.80 -2.34 3.63
C PRO A 148 -23.60 -1.71 4.37
N THR A 149 -23.92 -0.94 5.41
CA THR A 149 -22.93 -0.38 6.36
C THR A 149 -22.84 -1.26 7.60
N TYR A 150 -21.62 -1.38 8.15
CA TYR A 150 -21.39 -2.13 9.39
C TYR A 150 -22.21 -1.51 10.54
N PRO A 151 -23.05 -2.29 11.24
CA PRO A 151 -23.92 -1.75 12.30
C PRO A 151 -23.23 -1.62 13.66
N GLY A 152 -21.96 -2.02 13.77
CA GLY A 152 -21.19 -1.90 15.02
C GLY A 152 -20.66 -0.48 15.28
N PRO A 153 -20.02 -0.24 16.44
CA PRO A 153 -19.56 1.08 16.82
C PRO A 153 -18.35 1.50 15.98
N THR A 154 -18.53 2.48 15.10
CA THR A 154 -17.43 3.07 14.30
C THR A 154 -17.26 4.57 14.54
N GLY A 155 -17.79 5.08 15.65
CA GLY A 155 -17.57 6.46 16.09
C GLY A 155 -16.11 6.74 16.47
N ALA A 156 -15.80 8.00 16.76
CA ALA A 156 -14.48 8.40 17.24
C ALA A 156 -14.06 7.58 18.48
N ASN A 157 -12.82 7.10 18.48
CA ASN A 157 -12.21 6.28 19.53
C ASN A 157 -12.90 4.93 19.79
N ALA A 158 -13.82 4.51 18.91
CA ALA A 158 -14.44 3.20 19.01
C ALA A 158 -13.43 2.10 18.66
N ALA A 159 -13.51 0.97 19.33
CA ALA A 159 -12.74 -0.21 19.00
C ALA A 159 -13.58 -1.46 19.22
N SER A 160 -13.31 -2.51 18.45
CA SER A 160 -13.91 -3.82 18.66
C SER A 160 -12.90 -4.92 18.40
N SER A 161 -12.74 -5.82 19.38
CA SER A 161 -11.87 -7.00 19.27
C SER A 161 -12.43 -8.09 18.36
N SER A 162 -13.68 -7.95 17.91
CA SER A 162 -14.28 -8.81 16.90
C SER A 162 -15.32 -8.02 16.12
N MET A 163 -15.45 -8.30 14.82
CA MET A 163 -16.61 -7.88 14.05
C MET A 163 -17.88 -8.58 14.56
N LEU A 164 -19.03 -7.93 14.41
CA LEU A 164 -20.32 -8.56 14.70
C LEU A 164 -20.54 -9.79 13.80
N THR A 165 -21.39 -10.71 14.24
CA THR A 165 -21.75 -11.91 13.48
C THR A 165 -22.22 -11.54 12.06
N GLY A 166 -21.65 -12.21 11.05
CA GLY A 166 -21.94 -11.94 9.64
C GLY A 166 -21.21 -10.74 9.02
N TRP A 167 -20.23 -10.17 9.74
CA TRP A 167 -19.39 -9.05 9.28
C TRP A 167 -17.89 -9.31 9.36
N ASP A 168 -17.49 -10.45 9.91
CA ASP A 168 -16.13 -10.93 9.81
C ASP A 168 -15.75 -11.11 8.34
N ASN A 169 -14.58 -10.62 7.94
CA ASN A 169 -14.07 -10.75 6.57
C ASN A 169 -15.03 -10.20 5.48
N ARG A 170 -15.71 -9.08 5.78
CA ARG A 170 -16.77 -8.53 4.90
C ARG A 170 -16.56 -7.08 4.46
N VAL A 171 -15.76 -6.31 5.17
CA VAL A 171 -15.58 -4.89 4.83
C VAL A 171 -14.77 -4.77 3.54
N SER A 172 -15.30 -4.02 2.57
CA SER A 172 -14.66 -3.77 1.27
C SER A 172 -14.25 -2.31 1.07
N SER A 173 -14.94 -1.37 1.70
CA SER A 173 -14.50 0.04 1.71
C SER A 173 -14.78 0.74 3.02
N VAL A 174 -14.01 1.79 3.29
CA VAL A 174 -14.15 2.62 4.48
C VAL A 174 -14.18 4.10 4.12
N TYR A 175 -14.77 4.90 4.99
CA TYR A 175 -14.77 6.37 4.91
C TYR A 175 -14.42 6.92 6.29
N ILE A 176 -13.40 7.76 6.39
CA ILE A 176 -13.02 8.45 7.62
C ILE A 176 -13.52 9.90 7.51
N ALA A 177 -14.38 10.31 8.46
CA ALA A 177 -15.00 11.63 8.48
C ALA A 177 -14.02 12.75 8.82
#